data_AF-A0A4Q4M4R4-F1
#
_entry.id   AF-A0A4Q4M4R4-F1
#
_cell.length_a   1.000
_cell.length_b   1.000
_cell.length_c   1.000
_cell.angle_alpha   90.00
_cell.angle_beta   90.00
_cell.angle_gamma   90.00
#
_symmetry.space_group_name_H-M   'P 1'
#
loop_
_entity.id
_entity.type
_entity.pdbx_description
1 polymer ?
#
loop_
_entity_poly.entity_id
_entity_poly.type
_entity_poly.pdbx_seq_one_letter_code
_entity_poly.pdbx_strand_id
1 'polypeptide(L)'
;MRLLKVERGGDFSLVQLERDKMQPYAVLSHVWGETDQELTFRDLMDKTGKQKAGYEKIDFCAKQAEEDNIQYIWVDTCCIDKSSSAELSEAINSMYHWYEDATKCYAYLSDVAYPEGTSRGQGTPVGFPTSRWFRRGWTLQELIAPHDVVFYSKEWRLIGTKSTLAGDLQKITGIDGRVLGGAHPSLCSIADRMSWAAKRKTTREEDIAYSLLGIFDVNMPLLYGERGKAFIRLQEEIMKASDDQSVFAWTSSDSNFYAGLLATSPEHFDASRSIKSPGYSNGSEPSVMTSRGIRATFDLERKFFEDGTHFARLACHRAEDSHQYAILLQHIQGYQYIRISPSILGAFDPQEQNVFRSPTIRKTVYVRQNLFPPLQLSRFPRSTNGRDDIRWFWFRSTSDLRLGELVASAVSLPDMALFGLGMQQTGRVLITYGASEDQRMSIHFGIHDNRPFCRLGDFDDVTEDISSWIESGLGMNDHRPIRKRGGATANRAAHGEPATFMTARASQVKIRSFWCTIITLCLKTVG
;
A
#
# COMPACT_ATOMS: atom_id res chain seq x y z
N MET A 1 -7.27 -1.72 -35.26
CA MET A 1 -7.64 -2.67 -34.19
C MET A 1 -8.32 -3.89 -34.81
N ARG A 2 -8.10 -5.09 -34.27
CA ARG A 2 -8.80 -6.30 -34.72
C ARG A 2 -9.96 -6.62 -33.79
N LEU A 3 -11.09 -7.03 -34.33
CA LEU A 3 -12.32 -7.37 -33.60
C LEU A 3 -12.85 -8.71 -34.10
N LEU A 4 -13.71 -9.33 -33.30
CA LEU A 4 -14.57 -10.42 -33.74
C LEU A 4 -15.92 -9.85 -34.17
N LYS A 5 -16.31 -10.12 -35.40
CA LYS A 5 -17.65 -9.85 -35.90
C LYS A 5 -18.54 -11.05 -35.58
N VAL A 6 -19.59 -10.82 -34.80
CA VAL A 6 -20.59 -11.83 -34.48
C VAL A 6 -21.47 -12.05 -35.72
N GLU A 7 -21.48 -13.29 -36.21
CA GLU A 7 -22.28 -13.69 -37.37
C GLU A 7 -23.61 -14.30 -36.93
N ARG A 8 -24.60 -14.30 -37.83
CA ARG A 8 -25.89 -14.96 -37.56
C ARG A 8 -25.66 -16.46 -37.32
N GLY A 9 -26.06 -16.95 -36.14
CA GLY A 9 -25.91 -18.34 -35.74
C GLY A 9 -24.82 -18.61 -34.70
N GLY A 10 -24.20 -17.57 -34.13
CA GLY A 10 -23.28 -17.69 -32.99
C GLY A 10 -21.82 -18.01 -33.36
N ASP A 11 -21.48 -18.05 -34.65
CA ASP A 11 -20.08 -18.09 -35.09
C ASP A 11 -19.51 -16.67 -35.17
N PHE A 12 -18.20 -16.53 -35.15
CA PHE A 12 -17.54 -15.22 -35.23
C PHE A 12 -16.34 -15.24 -36.17
N SER A 13 -16.12 -14.13 -36.87
CA SER A 13 -15.03 -13.94 -37.81
C SER A 13 -14.12 -12.79 -37.38
N LEU A 14 -12.80 -12.96 -37.56
CA LEU A 14 -11.86 -11.90 -37.23
C LEU A 14 -11.86 -10.85 -38.34
N VAL A 15 -12.03 -9.58 -37.97
CA VAL A 15 -11.99 -8.43 -38.87
C VAL A 15 -10.98 -7.41 -38.37
N GLN A 16 -10.30 -6.72 -39.29
CA GLN A 16 -9.43 -5.61 -38.97
C GLN A 16 -10.11 -4.31 -39.40
N LEU A 17 -10.31 -3.41 -38.43
CA LEU A 17 -10.91 -2.10 -38.67
C LEU A 17 -9.87 -1.00 -38.45
N GLU A 18 -9.88 -0.05 -39.37
CA GLU A 18 -9.20 1.24 -39.24
C GLU A 18 -9.99 2.14 -38.28
N ARG A 19 -9.29 3.09 -37.64
CA ARG A 19 -9.87 3.92 -36.57
C ARG A 19 -11.06 4.76 -37.04
N ASP A 20 -11.01 5.28 -38.26
CA ASP A 20 -12.07 6.07 -38.89
C ASP A 20 -13.32 5.26 -39.25
N LYS A 21 -13.20 3.93 -39.29
CA LYS A 21 -14.28 2.98 -39.61
C LYS A 21 -14.77 2.21 -38.39
N MET A 22 -14.32 2.59 -37.20
CA MET A 22 -14.63 1.89 -35.96
C MET A 22 -16.14 1.92 -35.68
N GLN A 23 -16.71 0.75 -35.47
CA GLN A 23 -18.12 0.57 -35.12
C GLN A 23 -18.24 0.32 -33.61
N PRO A 24 -19.43 0.50 -33.00
CA PRO A 24 -19.68 0.11 -31.62
C PRO A 24 -19.29 -1.34 -31.37
N TYR A 25 -18.57 -1.59 -30.29
CA TYR A 25 -18.08 -2.91 -29.91
C TYR A 25 -18.16 -3.11 -28.40
N ALA A 26 -18.27 -4.37 -28.00
CA ALA A 26 -18.17 -4.78 -26.61
C ALA A 26 -16.78 -5.37 -26.34
N VAL A 27 -16.36 -5.37 -25.09
CA VAL A 27 -15.08 -5.96 -24.65
C VAL A 27 -15.36 -7.02 -23.59
N LEU A 28 -14.65 -8.15 -23.67
CA LEU A 28 -14.65 -9.16 -22.61
C LEU A 28 -13.53 -8.85 -21.62
N SER A 29 -13.88 -8.73 -20.34
CA SER A 29 -12.93 -8.67 -19.23
C SER A 29 -13.01 -9.95 -18.42
N HIS A 30 -11.91 -10.69 -18.31
CA HIS A 30 -11.89 -11.94 -17.55
C HIS A 30 -10.51 -12.25 -16.98
N VAL A 31 -10.50 -13.09 -15.95
CA VAL A 31 -9.25 -13.73 -15.51
C VAL A 31 -8.99 -14.93 -16.42
N TRP A 32 -7.82 -14.93 -17.06
CA TRP A 32 -7.38 -16.06 -17.88
C TRP A 32 -7.30 -17.34 -17.02
N GLY A 33 -7.77 -18.44 -17.57
CA GLY A 33 -7.60 -19.78 -17.01
C GLY A 33 -6.23 -20.36 -17.33
N GLU A 34 -6.17 -21.67 -17.49
CA GLU A 34 -4.97 -22.35 -17.97
C GLU A 34 -4.64 -21.89 -19.40
N THR A 35 -3.36 -21.66 -19.69
CA THR A 35 -2.91 -20.97 -20.92
C THR A 35 -3.29 -21.72 -22.20
N ASP A 36 -3.27 -23.05 -22.16
CA ASP A 36 -3.68 -23.93 -23.25
C ASP A 36 -5.20 -23.98 -23.45
N GLN A 37 -5.97 -23.58 -22.43
CA GLN A 37 -7.43 -23.52 -22.44
C GLN A 37 -7.98 -22.15 -22.85
N GLU A 38 -7.15 -21.11 -23.01
CA GLU A 38 -7.59 -19.85 -23.60
C GLU A 38 -7.61 -19.95 -25.14
N LEU A 39 -8.62 -19.34 -25.76
CA LEU A 39 -8.66 -19.24 -27.22
C LEU A 39 -7.69 -18.14 -27.66
N THR A 40 -6.74 -18.49 -28.53
CA THR A 40 -5.71 -17.57 -29.02
C THR A 40 -6.02 -17.07 -30.43
N PHE A 41 -5.28 -16.05 -30.87
CA PHE A 41 -5.37 -15.55 -32.25
C PHE A 41 -5.10 -16.68 -33.26
N ARG A 42 -4.09 -17.52 -32.99
CA ARG A 42 -3.73 -18.63 -33.88
C ARG A 42 -4.82 -19.69 -33.94
N ASP A 43 -5.46 -20.00 -32.80
CA ASP A 43 -6.57 -20.96 -32.78
C ASP A 43 -7.72 -20.50 -33.70
N LEU A 44 -8.05 -19.20 -33.66
CA LEU A 44 -9.07 -18.62 -34.55
C LEU A 44 -8.69 -18.71 -36.03
N MET A 45 -7.44 -18.37 -36.38
CA MET A 45 -6.95 -18.45 -37.76
C MET A 45 -6.98 -19.88 -38.31
N ASP A 46 -6.58 -20.84 -37.47
CA ASP A 46 -6.54 -22.26 -37.82
C ASP A 46 -7.93 -22.93 -37.66
N LYS A 47 -8.95 -22.19 -37.21
CA LYS A 47 -10.30 -22.68 -36.87
C LYS A 47 -10.29 -23.86 -35.90
N THR A 48 -9.38 -23.82 -34.94
CA THR A 48 -9.24 -24.78 -33.86
C THR A 48 -9.72 -24.18 -32.54
N GLY A 49 -9.82 -24.97 -31.49
CA GLY A 49 -10.05 -24.47 -30.14
C GLY A 49 -11.50 -24.32 -29.70
N LYS A 50 -12.50 -24.75 -30.49
CA LYS A 50 -13.92 -24.81 -30.06
C LYS A 50 -14.14 -25.65 -28.80
N GLN A 51 -13.22 -26.58 -28.53
CA GLN A 51 -13.21 -27.45 -27.36
C GLN A 51 -12.54 -26.82 -26.11
N LYS A 52 -11.93 -25.65 -26.25
CA LYS A 52 -11.23 -24.98 -25.14
C LYS A 52 -12.23 -24.23 -24.25
N ALA A 53 -12.00 -24.24 -22.95
CA ALA A 53 -12.86 -23.51 -22.00
C ALA A 53 -12.94 -21.99 -22.29
N GLY A 54 -11.89 -21.40 -22.84
CA GLY A 54 -11.87 -20.00 -23.27
C GLY A 54 -12.82 -19.70 -24.43
N TYR A 55 -13.15 -20.69 -25.26
CA TYR A 55 -14.14 -20.52 -26.34
C TYR A 55 -15.53 -20.24 -25.76
N GLU A 56 -15.91 -20.95 -24.69
CA GLU A 56 -17.20 -20.72 -24.01
C GLU A 56 -17.33 -19.26 -23.57
N LYS A 57 -16.27 -18.67 -23.00
CA LYS A 57 -16.28 -17.26 -22.57
C LYS A 57 -16.57 -16.30 -23.72
N ILE A 58 -16.01 -16.58 -24.90
CA ILE A 58 -16.19 -15.76 -26.10
C ILE A 58 -17.58 -15.97 -26.69
N ASP A 59 -18.08 -17.20 -26.73
CA ASP A 59 -19.44 -17.51 -27.17
C ASP A 59 -20.50 -16.82 -26.30
N PHE A 60 -20.34 -16.84 -24.98
CA PHE A 60 -21.22 -16.10 -24.06
C PHE A 60 -21.11 -14.59 -24.25
N CYS A 61 -19.91 -14.05 -24.42
CA CYS A 61 -19.69 -12.63 -24.74
C CYS A 61 -20.41 -12.24 -26.04
N ALA A 62 -20.30 -13.05 -27.09
CA ALA A 62 -20.94 -12.83 -28.38
C ALA A 62 -22.47 -12.84 -28.27
N LYS A 63 -23.03 -13.82 -27.55
CA LYS A 63 -24.49 -13.89 -27.28
C LYS A 63 -24.98 -12.68 -26.51
N GLN A 64 -24.26 -12.26 -25.48
CA GLN A 64 -24.64 -11.08 -24.70
C GLN A 64 -24.54 -9.79 -25.52
N ALA A 65 -23.51 -9.67 -26.37
CA ALA A 65 -23.37 -8.56 -27.30
C ALA A 65 -24.53 -8.51 -28.30
N GLU A 66 -24.95 -9.66 -28.85
CA GLU A 66 -26.11 -9.77 -29.74
C GLU A 66 -27.40 -9.30 -29.04
N GLU A 67 -27.64 -9.72 -27.80
CA GLU A 67 -28.77 -9.25 -26.98
C GLU A 67 -28.76 -7.73 -26.77
N ASP A 68 -27.56 -7.14 -26.65
CA ASP A 68 -27.35 -5.69 -26.52
C ASP A 68 -27.28 -4.95 -27.87
N ASN A 69 -27.52 -5.62 -28.99
CA ASN A 69 -27.43 -5.09 -30.36
C ASN A 69 -26.03 -4.59 -30.76
N ILE A 70 -24.98 -5.23 -30.25
CA ILE A 70 -23.59 -4.93 -30.53
C ILE A 70 -23.01 -6.05 -31.41
N GLN A 71 -22.60 -5.70 -32.64
CA GLN A 71 -22.14 -6.69 -33.61
C GLN A 71 -20.67 -7.12 -33.44
N TYR A 72 -19.85 -6.28 -32.80
CA TYR A 72 -18.42 -6.51 -32.68
C TYR A 72 -18.03 -6.73 -31.24
N ILE A 73 -17.15 -7.70 -30.99
CA ILE A 73 -16.55 -7.92 -29.68
C ILE A 73 -15.02 -7.89 -29.79
N TRP A 74 -14.37 -7.45 -28.73
CA TRP A 74 -12.93 -7.49 -28.58
C TRP A 74 -12.54 -8.33 -27.37
N VAL A 75 -11.55 -9.19 -27.57
CA VAL A 75 -11.02 -10.10 -26.55
C VAL A 75 -9.50 -10.16 -26.69
N ASP A 76 -8.79 -9.78 -25.63
CA ASP A 76 -7.33 -9.65 -25.61
C ASP A 76 -6.57 -10.95 -25.92
N THR A 77 -7.19 -12.11 -25.67
CA THR A 77 -6.60 -13.42 -25.94
C THR A 77 -6.48 -13.74 -27.42
N CYS A 78 -7.44 -13.29 -28.23
CA CYS A 78 -7.58 -13.73 -29.61
C CYS A 78 -7.65 -12.60 -30.65
N CYS A 79 -7.87 -11.34 -30.22
CA CYS A 79 -7.81 -10.16 -31.08
C CYS A 79 -6.40 -9.57 -31.21
N ILE A 80 -5.43 -10.03 -30.41
CA ILE A 80 -4.02 -9.59 -30.46
C ILE A 80 -3.14 -10.78 -30.86
N ASP A 81 -2.25 -10.55 -31.83
CA ASP A 81 -1.20 -11.50 -32.20
C ASP A 81 -0.02 -11.28 -31.28
N LYS A 82 -0.01 -12.03 -30.19
CA LYS A 82 1.04 -11.99 -29.19
C LYS A 82 2.39 -12.52 -29.70
N SER A 83 2.45 -13.11 -30.91
CA SER A 83 3.69 -13.50 -31.56
C SER A 83 4.38 -12.34 -32.30
N SER A 84 3.63 -11.29 -32.64
CA SER A 84 4.14 -10.04 -33.20
C SER A 84 4.49 -9.07 -32.08
N SER A 85 5.78 -8.84 -31.83
CA SER A 85 6.23 -7.91 -30.79
C SER A 85 5.79 -6.46 -31.07
N ALA A 86 5.77 -6.06 -32.35
CA ALA A 86 5.30 -4.74 -32.77
C ALA A 86 3.81 -4.55 -32.44
N GLU A 87 2.98 -5.54 -32.78
CA GLU A 87 1.55 -5.46 -32.49
C GLU A 87 1.25 -5.57 -31.00
N LEU A 88 1.94 -6.45 -30.27
CA LEU A 88 1.80 -6.53 -28.82
C LEU A 88 2.13 -5.19 -28.14
N SER A 89 3.18 -4.51 -28.62
CA SER A 89 3.58 -3.19 -28.13
C SER A 89 2.53 -2.12 -28.43
N GLU A 90 2.01 -2.09 -29.66
CA GLU A 90 0.92 -1.16 -30.04
C GLU A 90 -0.33 -1.43 -29.20
N ALA A 91 -0.69 -2.71 -29.04
CA ALA A 91 -1.87 -3.12 -28.31
C ALA A 91 -1.82 -2.72 -26.84
N ILE A 92 -0.72 -2.99 -26.14
CA ILE A 92 -0.58 -2.62 -24.72
C ILE A 92 -0.62 -1.10 -24.52
N ASN A 93 -0.02 -0.32 -25.41
CA ASN A 93 -0.08 1.16 -25.32
C ASN A 93 -1.47 1.72 -25.69
N SER A 94 -2.28 0.97 -26.45
CA SER A 94 -3.62 1.39 -26.89
C SER A 94 -4.75 0.82 -26.04
N MET A 95 -4.47 -0.20 -25.22
CA MET A 95 -5.48 -1.05 -24.58
C MET A 95 -6.45 -0.25 -23.71
N TYR A 96 -5.95 0.75 -22.97
CA TYR A 96 -6.80 1.60 -22.14
C TYR A 96 -7.87 2.31 -22.97
N HIS A 97 -7.49 2.92 -24.08
CA HIS A 97 -8.41 3.58 -25.01
C HIS A 97 -9.39 2.59 -25.64
N TRP A 98 -8.96 1.36 -25.93
CA TRP A 98 -9.86 0.31 -26.41
C TRP A 98 -10.90 -0.10 -25.37
N TYR A 99 -10.57 -0.03 -24.08
CA TYR A 99 -11.54 -0.24 -23.01
C TYR A 99 -12.44 0.99 -22.83
N GLU A 100 -11.90 2.20 -22.91
CA GLU A 100 -12.62 3.47 -22.80
C GLU A 100 -13.66 3.66 -23.92
N ASP A 101 -13.28 3.39 -25.17
CA ASP A 101 -14.12 3.51 -26.36
C ASP A 101 -15.16 2.38 -26.49
N ALA A 102 -15.07 1.34 -25.65
CA ALA A 102 -16.00 0.21 -25.71
C ALA A 102 -17.41 0.64 -25.29
N THR A 103 -18.41 0.18 -26.03
CA THR A 103 -19.83 0.45 -25.70
C THR A 103 -20.23 -0.24 -24.40
N LYS A 104 -19.76 -1.48 -24.19
CA LYS A 104 -19.95 -2.25 -22.96
C LYS A 104 -18.73 -3.10 -22.67
N CYS A 105 -18.39 -3.21 -21.38
CA CYS A 105 -17.44 -4.20 -20.89
C CYS A 105 -18.19 -5.29 -20.13
N TYR A 106 -18.10 -6.53 -20.58
CA TYR A 106 -18.64 -7.68 -19.88
C TYR A 106 -17.55 -8.29 -19.00
N ALA A 107 -17.66 -8.10 -17.68
CA ALA A 107 -16.73 -8.64 -16.70
C ALA A 107 -17.20 -10.01 -16.21
N TYR A 108 -16.51 -11.08 -16.64
CA TYR A 108 -16.82 -12.46 -16.24
C TYR A 108 -15.98 -12.91 -15.04
N LEU A 109 -16.67 -13.21 -13.93
CA LEU A 109 -16.07 -13.61 -12.66
C LEU A 109 -16.29 -15.11 -12.44
N SER A 110 -15.35 -15.92 -12.91
CA SER A 110 -15.41 -17.40 -12.88
C SER A 110 -15.39 -18.03 -11.48
N ASP A 111 -15.06 -17.25 -10.45
CA ASP A 111 -14.97 -17.65 -9.05
C ASP A 111 -16.09 -17.07 -8.17
N VAL A 112 -17.12 -16.48 -8.80
CA VAL A 112 -18.31 -15.95 -8.14
C VAL A 112 -19.51 -16.77 -8.58
N ALA A 113 -20.31 -17.26 -7.63
CA ALA A 113 -21.42 -18.17 -7.90
C ALA A 113 -22.66 -17.82 -7.07
N TYR A 114 -23.83 -18.16 -7.59
CA TYR A 114 -25.07 -18.12 -6.82
C TYR A 114 -25.31 -19.47 -6.12
N PRO A 115 -25.80 -19.51 -4.87
CA PRO A 115 -26.16 -20.75 -4.20
C PRO A 115 -27.18 -21.58 -5.00
N GLU A 116 -27.09 -22.90 -4.93
CA GLU A 116 -28.05 -23.81 -5.57
C GLU A 116 -29.49 -23.51 -5.12
N GLY A 117 -30.45 -23.64 -6.05
CA GLY A 117 -31.86 -23.33 -5.80
C GLY A 117 -32.21 -21.84 -5.83
N THR A 118 -31.24 -20.93 -5.96
CA THR A 118 -31.51 -19.49 -6.10
C THR A 118 -32.10 -19.18 -7.47
N SER A 119 -33.33 -18.65 -7.52
CA SER A 119 -33.97 -18.22 -8.77
C SER A 119 -33.17 -17.11 -9.49
N ARG A 120 -33.30 -17.02 -10.83
CA ARG A 120 -32.63 -15.99 -11.64
C ARG A 120 -33.11 -14.60 -11.21
N GLY A 121 -32.19 -13.65 -11.02
CA GLY A 121 -32.51 -12.29 -10.56
C GLY A 121 -32.72 -12.15 -9.04
N GLN A 122 -32.52 -13.23 -8.26
CA GLN A 122 -32.59 -13.20 -6.81
C GLN A 122 -31.28 -13.70 -6.18
N GLY A 123 -31.12 -13.41 -4.88
CA GLY A 123 -30.01 -13.83 -4.03
C GLY A 123 -28.77 -12.94 -4.13
N THR A 124 -27.82 -13.18 -3.24
CA THR A 124 -26.52 -12.50 -3.23
C THR A 124 -25.46 -13.47 -3.74
N PRO A 125 -24.63 -13.10 -4.73
CA PRO A 125 -23.57 -13.96 -5.20
C PRO A 125 -22.50 -14.14 -4.11
N VAL A 126 -22.04 -15.38 -3.96
CA VAL A 126 -20.97 -15.74 -3.02
C VAL A 126 -19.62 -15.49 -3.70
N GLY A 127 -18.69 -14.88 -2.96
CA GLY A 127 -17.31 -14.69 -3.40
C GLY A 127 -17.04 -13.39 -4.17
N PHE A 128 -18.05 -12.55 -4.43
CA PHE A 128 -17.86 -11.30 -5.19
C PHE A 128 -16.77 -10.39 -4.61
N PRO A 129 -16.77 -10.01 -3.31
CA PRO A 129 -15.75 -9.12 -2.75
C PRO A 129 -14.32 -9.69 -2.74
N THR A 130 -14.20 -11.02 -2.85
CA THR A 130 -12.94 -11.76 -2.79
C THR A 130 -12.49 -12.31 -4.13
N SER A 131 -13.21 -12.00 -5.22
CA SER A 131 -12.90 -12.53 -6.55
C SER A 131 -11.48 -12.18 -6.97
N ARG A 132 -10.80 -13.14 -7.60
CA ARG A 132 -9.49 -12.97 -8.23
C ARG A 132 -9.50 -11.88 -9.29
N TRP A 133 -10.66 -11.56 -9.87
CA TRP A 133 -10.79 -10.48 -10.83
C TRP A 133 -10.34 -9.15 -10.24
N PHE A 134 -10.65 -8.85 -8.98
CA PHE A 134 -10.19 -7.62 -8.30
C PHE A 134 -8.69 -7.64 -7.91
N ARG A 135 -8.02 -8.79 -8.07
CA ARG A 135 -6.61 -9.00 -7.74
C ARG A 135 -5.73 -9.16 -8.97
N ARG A 136 -6.28 -9.18 -10.18
CA ARG A 136 -5.50 -9.24 -11.42
C ARG A 136 -5.02 -7.85 -11.82
N GLY A 137 -3.78 -7.70 -12.30
CA GLY A 137 -3.24 -6.39 -12.70
C GLY A 137 -4.08 -5.70 -13.79
N TRP A 138 -4.21 -6.38 -14.93
CA TRP A 138 -4.88 -5.87 -16.13
C TRP A 138 -6.34 -5.46 -15.90
N THR A 139 -7.10 -6.19 -15.10
CA THR A 139 -8.52 -5.87 -14.81
C THR A 139 -8.73 -4.53 -14.10
N LEU A 140 -7.66 -3.85 -13.66
CA LEU A 140 -7.77 -2.49 -13.12
C LEU A 140 -8.22 -1.49 -14.19
N GLN A 141 -7.54 -1.48 -15.33
CA GLN A 141 -7.94 -0.60 -16.44
C GLN A 141 -9.29 -1.05 -17.04
N GLU A 142 -9.58 -2.35 -17.03
CA GLU A 142 -10.85 -2.92 -17.51
C GLU A 142 -12.05 -2.51 -16.62
N LEU A 143 -11.78 -2.15 -15.35
CA LEU A 143 -12.78 -1.57 -14.45
C LEU A 143 -12.95 -0.05 -14.67
N ILE A 144 -11.82 0.64 -14.81
CA ILE A 144 -11.76 2.11 -14.75
C ILE A 144 -12.13 2.72 -16.10
N ALA A 145 -11.51 2.26 -17.18
CA ALA A 145 -11.60 2.89 -18.49
C ALA A 145 -13.01 2.82 -19.12
N PRO A 146 -13.69 1.66 -19.20
CA PRO A 146 -15.00 1.62 -19.85
C PRO A 146 -16.04 2.38 -19.06
N HIS A 147 -16.93 3.12 -19.72
CA HIS A 147 -18.03 3.82 -19.04
C HIS A 147 -19.06 2.84 -18.44
N ASP A 148 -19.40 1.77 -19.17
CA ASP A 148 -20.36 0.74 -18.74
C ASP A 148 -19.65 -0.62 -18.55
N VAL A 149 -19.69 -1.16 -17.32
CA VAL A 149 -19.17 -2.49 -17.00
C VAL A 149 -20.31 -3.30 -16.38
N VAL A 150 -20.57 -4.48 -16.94
CA VAL A 150 -21.61 -5.41 -16.49
C VAL A 150 -20.93 -6.67 -15.97
N PHE A 151 -21.18 -7.00 -14.70
CA PHE A 151 -20.56 -8.12 -14.00
C PHE A 151 -21.42 -9.38 -14.11
N TYR A 152 -20.79 -10.49 -14.48
CA TYR A 152 -21.42 -11.80 -14.61
C TYR A 152 -20.74 -12.83 -13.70
N SER A 153 -21.54 -13.70 -13.08
CA SER A 153 -21.08 -14.83 -12.29
C SER A 153 -20.56 -15.97 -13.18
N LYS A 154 -19.99 -17.01 -12.57
CA LYS A 154 -19.57 -18.25 -13.23
C LYS A 154 -20.67 -18.86 -14.10
N GLU A 155 -21.93 -18.78 -13.66
CA GLU A 155 -23.12 -19.28 -14.36
C GLU A 155 -23.69 -18.29 -15.39
N TRP A 156 -22.94 -17.23 -15.73
CA TRP A 156 -23.37 -16.15 -16.62
C TRP A 156 -24.63 -15.44 -16.15
N ARG A 157 -24.83 -15.39 -14.83
CA ARG A 157 -25.92 -14.60 -14.22
C ARG A 157 -25.41 -13.20 -13.96
N LEU A 158 -26.24 -12.20 -14.30
CA LEU A 158 -26.00 -10.80 -13.95
C LEU A 158 -25.79 -10.68 -12.43
N ILE A 159 -24.70 -10.06 -12.04
CA ILE A 159 -24.40 -9.63 -10.66
C ILE A 159 -24.85 -8.19 -10.47
N GLY A 160 -24.55 -7.33 -11.45
CA GLY A 160 -24.89 -5.91 -11.45
C GLY A 160 -24.00 -5.16 -12.43
N THR A 161 -24.16 -3.85 -12.49
CA THR A 161 -23.33 -2.93 -13.29
C THR A 161 -22.39 -2.11 -12.41
N LYS A 162 -21.36 -1.51 -13.01
CA LYS A 162 -20.43 -0.60 -12.31
C LYS A 162 -21.16 0.49 -11.52
N SER A 163 -22.21 1.06 -12.10
CA SER A 163 -23.03 2.09 -11.45
C SER A 163 -23.82 1.54 -10.26
N THR A 164 -24.48 0.39 -10.41
CA THR A 164 -25.26 -0.21 -9.30
C THR A 164 -24.38 -0.75 -8.17
N LEU A 165 -23.14 -1.12 -8.47
CA LEU A 165 -22.19 -1.72 -7.51
C LEU A 165 -21.13 -0.72 -7.02
N ALA A 166 -21.22 0.58 -7.37
CA ALA A 166 -20.17 1.57 -7.14
C ALA A 166 -19.69 1.61 -5.67
N GLY A 167 -20.62 1.55 -4.71
CA GLY A 167 -20.27 1.55 -3.28
C GLY A 167 -19.51 0.31 -2.83
N ASP A 168 -19.82 -0.86 -3.38
CA ASP A 168 -19.10 -2.10 -3.05
C ASP A 168 -17.76 -2.18 -3.78
N LEU A 169 -17.72 -1.74 -5.05
CA LEU A 169 -16.49 -1.60 -5.82
C LEU A 169 -15.49 -0.66 -5.13
N GLN A 170 -15.95 0.48 -4.61
CA GLN A 170 -15.12 1.41 -3.84
C GLN A 170 -14.53 0.74 -2.59
N LYS A 171 -15.33 -0.03 -1.83
CA LYS A 171 -14.84 -0.76 -0.65
C LYS A 171 -13.80 -1.83 -1.01
N ILE A 172 -14.04 -2.58 -2.09
CA ILE A 172 -13.17 -3.67 -2.53
C ILE A 172 -11.83 -3.14 -3.06
N THR A 173 -11.89 -2.11 -3.91
CA THR A 173 -10.74 -1.66 -4.71
C THR A 173 -10.03 -0.46 -4.11
N GLY A 174 -10.71 0.37 -3.32
CA GLY A 174 -10.22 1.66 -2.86
C GLY A 174 -10.26 2.76 -3.92
N ILE A 175 -10.84 2.50 -5.10
CA ILE A 175 -10.97 3.50 -6.18
C ILE A 175 -12.01 4.55 -5.77
N ASP A 176 -11.70 5.82 -6.00
CA ASP A 176 -12.60 6.95 -5.73
C ASP A 176 -13.94 6.76 -6.47
N GLY A 177 -15.06 6.94 -5.76
CA GLY A 177 -16.39 6.77 -6.32
C GLY A 177 -16.66 7.65 -7.55
N ARG A 178 -16.00 8.81 -7.65
CA ARG A 178 -16.09 9.69 -8.83
C ARG A 178 -15.43 9.05 -10.06
N VAL A 179 -14.29 8.38 -9.87
CA VAL A 179 -13.59 7.65 -10.95
C VAL A 179 -14.41 6.43 -11.37
N LEU A 180 -15.01 5.70 -10.43
CA LEU A 180 -15.96 4.62 -10.75
C LEU A 180 -17.19 5.13 -11.51
N GLY A 181 -17.60 6.38 -11.26
CA GLY A 181 -18.63 7.10 -12.00
C GLY A 181 -18.20 7.66 -13.37
N GLY A 182 -16.97 7.41 -13.82
CA GLY A 182 -16.46 7.82 -15.14
C GLY A 182 -15.64 9.11 -15.15
N ALA A 183 -15.31 9.67 -13.98
CA ALA A 183 -14.39 10.81 -13.93
C ALA A 183 -12.95 10.35 -14.24
N HIS A 184 -12.18 11.21 -14.92
CA HIS A 184 -10.83 10.86 -15.35
C HIS A 184 -9.89 10.57 -14.15
N PRO A 185 -9.05 9.52 -14.18
CA PRO A 185 -8.16 9.15 -13.08
C PRO A 185 -7.21 10.25 -12.61
N SER A 186 -6.83 11.20 -13.48
CA SER A 186 -5.95 12.32 -13.14
C SER A 186 -6.50 13.27 -12.06
N LEU A 187 -7.78 13.16 -11.70
CA LEU A 187 -8.37 13.84 -10.54
C LEU A 187 -7.83 13.33 -9.19
N CYS A 188 -7.20 12.15 -9.20
CA CYS A 188 -6.56 11.55 -8.04
C CYS A 188 -5.04 11.72 -8.12
N SER A 189 -4.40 11.82 -6.96
CA SER A 189 -2.94 11.91 -6.87
C SER A 189 -2.27 10.65 -7.43
N ILE A 190 -0.99 10.74 -7.78
CA ILE A 190 -0.21 9.57 -8.21
C ILE A 190 -0.24 8.48 -7.13
N ALA A 191 -0.04 8.85 -5.86
CA ALA A 191 -0.09 7.92 -4.73
C ALA A 191 -1.43 7.16 -4.64
N ASP A 192 -2.54 7.90 -4.76
CA ASP A 192 -3.88 7.32 -4.67
C ASP A 192 -4.12 6.34 -5.83
N ARG A 193 -3.75 6.73 -7.06
CA ARG A 193 -3.81 5.85 -8.24
C ARG A 193 -2.94 4.60 -8.11
N MET A 194 -1.70 4.74 -7.61
CA MET A 194 -0.80 3.61 -7.36
C MET A 194 -1.39 2.64 -6.33
N SER A 195 -2.10 3.15 -5.33
CA SER A 195 -2.74 2.32 -4.29
C SER A 195 -3.80 1.36 -4.85
N TRP A 196 -4.44 1.69 -5.98
CA TRP A 196 -5.43 0.83 -6.64
C TRP A 196 -4.80 -0.45 -7.22
N ALA A 197 -3.48 -0.42 -7.45
CA ALA A 197 -2.69 -1.54 -7.94
C ALA A 197 -1.98 -2.31 -6.82
N ALA A 198 -1.91 -1.77 -5.60
CA ALA A 198 -1.11 -2.31 -4.50
C ALA A 198 -1.44 -3.76 -4.11
N LYS A 199 -2.69 -4.18 -4.36
CA LYS A 199 -3.18 -5.53 -4.04
C LYS A 199 -3.30 -6.44 -5.25
N ARG A 200 -2.85 -5.98 -6.43
CA ARG A 200 -2.98 -6.68 -7.70
C ARG A 200 -1.70 -7.43 -8.06
N LYS A 201 -1.85 -8.51 -8.82
CA LYS A 201 -0.78 -9.41 -9.23
C LYS A 201 -0.84 -9.67 -10.73
N THR A 202 0.33 -9.80 -11.34
CA THR A 202 0.52 -10.14 -12.75
C THR A 202 1.31 -11.42 -12.89
N THR A 203 1.24 -12.05 -14.07
CA THR A 203 1.95 -13.31 -14.34
C THR A 203 3.41 -13.03 -14.68
N ARG A 204 3.66 -12.04 -15.54
CA ARG A 204 4.99 -11.48 -15.76
C ARG A 204 5.20 -10.32 -14.80
N GLU A 205 6.41 -10.22 -14.25
CA GLU A 205 6.75 -9.16 -13.29
C GLU A 205 6.56 -7.77 -13.91
N GLU A 206 6.91 -7.60 -15.18
CA GLU A 206 6.85 -6.31 -15.90
C GLU A 206 5.42 -5.84 -16.17
N ASP A 207 4.48 -6.78 -16.34
CA ASP A 207 3.08 -6.45 -16.63
C ASP A 207 2.42 -5.63 -15.50
N ILE A 208 2.97 -5.66 -14.28
CA ILE A 208 2.47 -4.80 -13.20
C ILE A 208 2.64 -3.32 -13.53
N ALA A 209 3.69 -2.97 -14.28
CA ALA A 209 3.92 -1.62 -14.76
C ALA A 209 3.10 -1.35 -16.02
N TYR A 210 3.10 -2.29 -16.97
CA TYR A 210 2.41 -2.11 -18.26
C TYR A 210 0.89 -1.99 -18.12
N SER A 211 0.30 -2.70 -17.16
CA SER A 211 -1.14 -2.59 -16.85
C SER A 211 -1.58 -1.24 -16.28
N LEU A 212 -0.64 -0.35 -15.96
CA LEU A 212 -0.89 0.97 -15.40
C LEU A 212 -0.68 2.12 -16.38
N LEU A 213 -0.17 1.85 -17.59
CA LEU A 213 0.16 2.89 -18.57
C LEU A 213 -1.00 3.85 -18.84
N GLY A 214 -2.18 3.31 -19.14
CA GLY A 214 -3.37 4.13 -19.38
C GLY A 214 -3.96 4.81 -18.14
N ILE A 215 -3.78 4.25 -16.95
CA ILE A 215 -4.22 4.89 -15.69
C ILE A 215 -3.42 6.18 -15.42
N PHE A 216 -2.18 6.21 -15.86
CA PHE A 216 -1.28 7.34 -15.71
C PHE A 216 -1.13 8.18 -16.98
N ASP A 217 -1.76 7.79 -18.09
CA ASP A 217 -1.65 8.42 -19.40
C ASP A 217 -0.18 8.61 -19.84
N VAL A 218 0.58 7.51 -19.83
CA VAL A 218 1.99 7.47 -20.26
C VAL A 218 2.25 6.33 -21.22
N ASN A 219 3.28 6.48 -22.06
CA ASN A 219 3.76 5.43 -22.95
C ASN A 219 5.23 5.11 -22.69
N MET A 220 5.60 3.84 -22.81
CA MET A 220 6.99 3.40 -22.69
C MET A 220 7.25 2.13 -23.50
N PRO A 221 8.49 1.91 -23.98
CA PRO A 221 8.88 0.65 -24.61
C PRO A 221 8.69 -0.56 -23.69
N LEU A 222 8.11 -1.65 -24.23
CA LEU A 222 7.94 -2.91 -23.53
C LEU A 222 9.22 -3.75 -23.60
N LEU A 223 9.91 -3.90 -22.48
CA LEU A 223 11.15 -4.66 -22.37
C LEU A 223 10.96 -5.86 -21.45
N TYR A 224 10.35 -6.94 -21.96
CA TYR A 224 10.23 -8.19 -21.20
C TYR A 224 11.62 -8.77 -20.86
N GLY A 225 11.83 -9.10 -19.59
CA GLY A 225 13.12 -9.50 -19.03
C GLY A 225 13.76 -8.46 -18.11
N GLU A 226 13.19 -7.24 -18.03
CA GLU A 226 13.70 -6.18 -17.14
C GLU A 226 13.22 -6.30 -15.69
N ARG A 227 12.24 -7.18 -15.40
CA ARG A 227 11.73 -7.46 -14.05
C ARG A 227 11.18 -6.20 -13.38
N GLY A 228 11.39 -6.05 -12.07
CA GLY A 228 10.95 -4.87 -11.31
C GLY A 228 11.47 -3.51 -11.80
N LYS A 229 12.44 -3.47 -12.73
CA LYS A 229 12.88 -2.19 -13.36
C LYS A 229 11.76 -1.56 -14.19
N ALA A 230 10.82 -2.34 -14.72
CA ALA A 230 9.67 -1.84 -15.46
C ALA A 230 8.85 -0.85 -14.61
N PHE A 231 8.65 -1.14 -13.32
CA PHE A 231 7.89 -0.29 -12.41
C PHE A 231 8.64 0.99 -12.02
N ILE A 232 9.97 0.96 -11.99
CA ILE A 232 10.80 2.17 -11.83
C ILE A 232 10.65 3.06 -13.06
N ARG A 233 10.78 2.49 -14.27
CA ARG A 233 10.61 3.23 -15.53
C ARG A 233 9.21 3.83 -15.68
N LEU A 234 8.17 3.12 -15.22
CA LEU A 234 6.81 3.68 -15.16
C LEU A 234 6.80 4.99 -14.35
N GLN A 235 7.38 4.98 -13.15
CA GLN A 235 7.45 6.20 -12.32
C GLN A 235 8.30 7.29 -12.97
N GLU A 236 9.36 6.94 -13.71
CA GLU A 236 10.16 7.90 -14.48
C GLU A 236 9.32 8.56 -15.59
N GLU A 237 8.52 7.81 -16.34
CA GLU A 237 7.62 8.39 -17.35
C GLU A 237 6.54 9.27 -16.71
N ILE A 238 5.97 8.85 -15.58
CA ILE A 238 4.99 9.65 -14.82
C ILE A 238 5.60 10.99 -14.39
N MET A 239 6.84 10.99 -13.91
CA MET A 239 7.55 12.20 -13.50
C MET A 239 7.87 13.15 -14.66
N LYS A 240 7.95 12.65 -15.91
CA LYS A 240 8.10 13.52 -17.08
C LYS A 240 6.81 14.30 -17.40
N ALA A 241 5.66 13.73 -17.04
CA ALA A 241 4.34 14.30 -17.32
C ALA A 241 3.73 15.03 -16.11
N SER A 242 4.26 14.86 -14.89
CA SER A 242 3.67 15.39 -13.66
C SER A 242 4.70 15.75 -12.58
N ASP A 243 4.46 16.87 -11.90
CA ASP A 243 5.22 17.34 -10.73
C ASP A 243 4.59 16.90 -9.39
N ASP A 244 3.63 15.97 -9.41
CA ASP A 244 2.95 15.49 -8.21
C ASP A 244 3.91 14.65 -7.31
N GLN A 245 4.38 15.27 -6.23
CA GLN A 245 5.31 14.65 -5.27
C GLN A 245 4.72 13.46 -4.49
N SER A 246 3.42 13.18 -4.62
CA SER A 246 2.83 11.97 -4.05
C SER A 246 3.41 10.68 -4.64
N VAL A 247 4.08 10.73 -5.81
CA VAL A 247 4.87 9.60 -6.34
C VAL A 247 5.94 9.09 -5.34
N PHE A 248 6.41 9.92 -4.42
CA PHE A 248 7.38 9.55 -3.38
C PHE A 248 6.72 9.09 -2.07
N ALA A 249 5.40 9.22 -1.94
CA ALA A 249 4.62 8.92 -0.73
C ALA A 249 4.23 7.44 -0.63
N TRP A 250 5.23 6.57 -0.62
CA TRP A 250 5.07 5.11 -0.45
C TRP A 250 5.75 4.64 0.84
N THR A 251 5.45 3.43 1.30
CA THR A 251 6.10 2.78 2.45
C THR A 251 6.51 1.34 2.14
N SER A 252 7.58 0.84 2.74
CA SER A 252 7.95 -0.58 2.65
C SER A 252 8.15 -1.19 4.04
N SER A 253 7.62 -2.39 4.23
CA SER A 253 7.87 -3.22 5.42
C SER A 253 9.16 -4.03 5.32
N ASP A 254 9.90 -3.92 4.21
CA ASP A 254 11.18 -4.61 4.04
C ASP A 254 12.17 -4.17 5.13
N SER A 255 12.99 -5.11 5.59
CA SER A 255 14.02 -4.85 6.61
C SER A 255 15.16 -3.94 6.12
N ASN A 256 15.13 -3.53 4.85
CA ASN A 256 16.13 -2.64 4.27
C ASN A 256 15.99 -1.23 4.84
N PHE A 257 16.98 -0.83 5.63
CA PHE A 257 17.03 0.52 6.18
C PHE A 257 17.18 1.60 5.10
N TYR A 258 17.84 1.28 3.98
CA TYR A 258 18.07 2.18 2.87
C TYR A 258 17.17 1.85 1.68
N ALA A 259 16.69 2.88 1.00
CA ALA A 259 15.85 2.75 -0.17
C ALA A 259 16.21 3.77 -1.26
N GLY A 260 15.81 3.45 -2.49
CA GLY A 260 15.67 4.45 -3.55
C GLY A 260 14.57 5.46 -3.22
N LEU A 261 14.46 6.53 -4.01
CA LEU A 261 13.35 7.47 -3.86
C LEU A 261 12.06 6.93 -4.47
N LEU A 262 12.17 6.22 -5.61
CA LEU A 262 11.08 5.54 -6.30
C LEU A 262 10.85 4.14 -5.75
N ALA A 263 9.58 3.74 -5.67
CA ALA A 263 9.18 2.43 -5.17
C ALA A 263 9.51 1.33 -6.18
N THR A 264 9.83 0.12 -5.72
CA THR A 264 10.09 -1.02 -6.60
C THR A 264 8.84 -1.84 -6.95
N SER A 265 7.70 -1.55 -6.31
CA SER A 265 6.43 -2.26 -6.50
C SER A 265 5.26 -1.35 -6.10
N PRO A 266 4.07 -1.47 -6.73
CA PRO A 266 2.88 -0.76 -6.28
C PRO A 266 2.39 -1.20 -4.89
N GLU A 267 2.80 -2.38 -4.40
CA GLU A 267 2.48 -2.86 -3.04
C GLU A 267 2.87 -1.86 -1.96
N HIS A 268 3.95 -1.10 -2.19
CA HIS A 268 4.42 -0.04 -1.30
C HIS A 268 3.44 1.14 -1.15
N PHE A 269 2.42 1.22 -2.00
CA PHE A 269 1.38 2.24 -1.95
C PHE A 269 0.08 1.76 -1.27
N ASP A 270 0.02 0.58 -0.64
CA ASP A 270 -1.24 0.13 0.01
C ASP A 270 -1.71 1.08 1.11
N ALA A 271 -0.77 1.73 1.80
CA ALA A 271 -1.03 2.74 2.83
C ALA A 271 -1.22 4.17 2.25
N SER A 272 -1.11 4.33 0.93
CA SER A 272 -1.14 5.63 0.24
C SER A 272 -2.51 6.01 -0.32
N ARG A 273 -3.54 5.23 0.05
CA ARG A 273 -4.94 5.52 -0.30
C ARG A 273 -5.35 6.89 0.23
N SER A 274 -6.17 7.61 -0.53
CA SER A 274 -6.72 8.91 -0.14
C SER A 274 -5.68 10.00 0.15
N ILE A 275 -4.43 9.82 -0.30
CA ILE A 275 -3.47 10.93 -0.36
C ILE A 275 -3.95 11.89 -1.45
N LYS A 276 -4.10 13.16 -1.09
CA LYS A 276 -4.45 14.25 -2.00
C LYS A 276 -3.21 15.08 -2.30
N SER A 277 -3.16 15.59 -3.51
CA SER A 277 -2.08 16.42 -4.02
C SER A 277 -2.70 17.60 -4.76
N PRO A 278 -2.12 18.81 -4.67
CA PRO A 278 -2.54 19.94 -5.50
C PRO A 278 -2.30 19.67 -7.00
N GLY A 279 -1.55 18.62 -7.36
CA GLY A 279 -1.28 18.23 -8.75
C GLY A 279 -0.20 19.06 -9.43
N TYR A 280 0.27 20.14 -8.79
CA TYR A 280 1.39 20.96 -9.24
C TYR A 280 2.21 21.43 -8.04
N SER A 281 3.52 21.56 -8.25
CA SER A 281 4.43 22.09 -7.24
C SER A 281 4.57 23.61 -7.41
N ASN A 282 4.41 24.39 -6.34
CA ASN A 282 4.55 25.84 -6.40
C ASN A 282 6.04 26.22 -6.58
N GLY A 283 6.45 26.40 -7.84
CA GLY A 283 7.71 27.02 -8.23
C GLY A 283 8.98 26.19 -8.00
N SER A 284 8.88 24.87 -7.89
CA SER A 284 10.04 23.97 -7.87
C SER A 284 10.41 23.48 -9.26
N GLU A 285 11.70 23.25 -9.48
CA GLU A 285 12.15 22.53 -10.68
C GLU A 285 11.56 21.12 -10.73
N PRO A 286 11.18 20.62 -11.92
CA PRO A 286 10.67 19.28 -12.11
C PRO A 286 11.64 18.22 -11.59
N SER A 287 11.06 17.13 -11.08
CA SER A 287 11.86 15.99 -10.62
C SER A 287 12.33 15.16 -11.81
N VAL A 288 13.63 14.85 -11.88
CA VAL A 288 14.23 14.19 -13.06
C VAL A 288 15.24 13.13 -12.63
N MET A 289 15.25 11.99 -13.32
CA MET A 289 16.28 10.97 -13.14
C MET A 289 17.62 11.42 -13.74
N THR A 290 18.70 11.27 -12.97
CA THR A 290 20.07 11.64 -13.37
C THR A 290 21.05 10.50 -13.05
N SER A 291 22.29 10.61 -13.52
CA SER A 291 23.37 9.68 -13.13
C SER A 291 23.66 9.68 -11.62
N ARG A 292 23.19 10.69 -10.87
CA ARG A 292 23.29 10.80 -9.41
C ARG A 292 22.04 10.31 -8.68
N GLY A 293 21.05 9.77 -9.40
CA GLY A 293 19.73 9.44 -8.88
C GLY A 293 18.71 10.53 -9.20
N ILE A 294 17.61 10.59 -8.44
CA ILE A 294 16.51 11.51 -8.69
C ILE A 294 16.87 12.89 -8.17
N ARG A 295 16.96 13.87 -9.07
CA ARG A 295 17.00 15.29 -8.70
C ARG A 295 15.59 15.73 -8.35
N ALA A 296 15.37 16.18 -7.11
CA ALA A 296 14.08 16.68 -6.65
C ALA A 296 14.28 17.83 -5.66
N THR A 297 13.27 18.71 -5.56
CA THR A 297 13.28 19.84 -4.63
C THR A 297 12.31 19.57 -3.49
N PHE A 298 12.81 19.64 -2.26
CA PHE A 298 12.01 19.42 -1.05
C PHE A 298 12.16 20.59 -0.09
N ASP A 299 11.12 20.80 0.72
CA ASP A 299 11.20 21.63 1.92
C ASP A 299 11.76 20.74 3.06
N LEU A 300 13.07 20.82 3.29
CA LEU A 300 13.78 20.05 4.32
C LEU A 300 13.69 20.77 5.66
N GLU A 301 13.41 20.06 6.74
CA GLU A 301 13.45 20.69 8.06
C GLU A 301 14.88 21.13 8.44
N ARG A 302 15.01 22.35 8.99
CA ARG A 302 16.30 22.91 9.44
C ARG A 302 16.90 22.14 10.61
N LYS A 303 16.06 21.61 11.50
CA LYS A 303 16.52 20.69 12.53
C LYS A 303 16.74 19.33 11.87
N PHE A 304 18.00 18.97 11.71
CA PHE A 304 18.42 17.66 11.25
C PHE A 304 18.94 16.86 12.44
N PHE A 305 18.98 15.55 12.28
CA PHE A 305 19.60 14.70 13.26
C PHE A 305 21.13 14.72 13.11
N GLU A 306 21.90 14.30 14.13
CA GLU A 306 23.38 14.35 14.10
C GLU A 306 24.02 13.69 12.87
N ASP A 307 23.36 12.68 12.32
CA ASP A 307 23.80 11.90 11.16
C ASP A 307 23.45 12.57 9.81
N GLY A 308 22.98 13.82 9.81
CA GLY A 308 22.59 14.53 8.59
C GLY A 308 21.22 14.13 8.04
N THR A 309 20.38 13.44 8.83
CA THR A 309 19.02 13.07 8.41
C THR A 309 18.06 14.26 8.53
N HIS A 310 17.20 14.43 7.52
CA HIS A 310 16.15 15.44 7.47
C HIS A 310 14.78 14.78 7.21
N PHE A 311 13.73 15.39 7.76
CA PHE A 311 12.38 15.23 7.21
C PHE A 311 12.26 16.10 5.96
N ALA A 312 11.94 15.46 4.83
CA ALA A 312 11.66 16.10 3.56
C ALA A 312 10.16 16.10 3.32
N ARG A 313 9.53 17.28 3.45
CA ARG A 313 8.09 17.43 3.27
C ARG A 313 7.73 17.23 1.81
N LEU A 314 6.68 16.44 1.58
CA LEU A 314 6.08 16.21 0.28
C LEU A 314 4.92 17.18 0.09
N ALA A 315 4.75 17.70 -1.12
CA ALA A 315 3.60 18.51 -1.51
C ALA A 315 2.32 17.66 -1.67
N CYS A 316 1.96 16.86 -0.66
CA CYS A 316 0.74 16.07 -0.61
C CYS A 316 0.27 15.92 0.85
N HIS A 317 -1.02 15.65 1.03
CA HIS A 317 -1.65 15.59 2.34
C HIS A 317 -2.72 14.50 2.42
N ARG A 318 -3.07 14.10 3.63
CA ARG A 318 -4.16 13.15 3.88
C ARG A 318 -5.52 13.85 3.67
N ALA A 319 -6.44 13.18 2.98
CA ALA A 319 -7.77 13.74 2.69
C ALA A 319 -8.58 14.11 3.94
N GLU A 320 -8.46 13.33 5.02
CA GLU A 320 -9.33 13.43 6.20
C GLU A 320 -9.05 14.67 7.06
N ASP A 321 -7.77 15.02 7.22
CA ASP A 321 -7.31 16.02 8.18
C ASP A 321 -6.22 16.94 7.64
N SER A 322 -5.99 16.91 6.32
CA SER A 322 -5.00 17.76 5.63
C SER A 322 -3.57 17.65 6.17
N HIS A 323 -3.23 16.57 6.88
CA HIS A 323 -1.88 16.39 7.38
C HIS A 323 -0.90 16.19 6.21
N GLN A 324 0.14 17.01 6.16
CA GLN A 324 1.17 16.94 5.12
C GLN A 324 2.05 15.70 5.33
N TYR A 325 2.46 15.03 4.27
CA TYR A 325 3.39 13.89 4.38
C TYR A 325 4.86 14.31 4.31
N ALA A 326 5.76 13.56 4.95
CA ALA A 326 7.20 13.67 4.76
C ALA A 326 7.90 12.31 4.76
N ILE A 327 9.06 12.28 4.09
CA ILE A 327 9.98 11.14 4.05
C ILE A 327 11.28 11.49 4.76
N LEU A 328 12.03 10.47 5.18
CA LEU A 328 13.36 10.66 5.77
C LEU A 328 14.45 10.57 4.70
N LEU A 329 15.26 11.62 4.60
CA LEU A 329 16.41 11.69 3.71
C LEU A 329 17.68 11.90 4.53
N GLN A 330 18.65 10.99 4.42
CA GLN A 330 19.97 11.14 5.03
C GLN A 330 20.93 11.79 4.03
N HIS A 331 21.59 12.87 4.46
CA HIS A 331 22.68 13.48 3.71
C HIS A 331 23.87 12.54 3.62
N ILE A 332 24.43 12.38 2.42
CA ILE A 332 25.65 11.59 2.21
C ILE A 332 26.83 12.54 2.03
N GLN A 333 26.80 13.35 0.96
CA GLN A 333 27.86 14.29 0.63
C GLN A 333 27.36 15.33 -0.38
N GLY A 334 27.78 16.60 -0.23
CA GLY A 334 27.36 17.68 -1.13
C GLY A 334 25.84 17.81 -1.23
N TYR A 335 25.28 17.59 -2.44
CA TYR A 335 23.83 17.56 -2.69
C TYR A 335 23.25 16.14 -2.76
N GLN A 336 24.03 15.11 -2.42
CA GLN A 336 23.64 13.71 -2.49
C GLN A 336 22.95 13.28 -1.19
N TYR A 337 21.80 12.64 -1.34
CA TYR A 337 20.98 12.08 -0.26
C TYR A 337 20.58 10.63 -0.58
N ILE A 338 20.04 9.96 0.42
CA ILE A 338 19.41 8.64 0.30
C ILE A 338 18.16 8.59 1.16
N ARG A 339 17.14 7.85 0.71
CA ARG A 339 15.96 7.58 1.52
C ARG A 339 16.29 6.54 2.58
N ILE A 340 15.93 6.81 3.83
CA ILE A 340 16.11 5.88 4.94
C ILE A 340 14.77 5.53 5.58
N SER A 341 14.74 4.40 6.30
CA SER A 341 13.55 3.90 7.02
C SER A 341 12.30 3.98 6.15
N PRO A 342 12.24 3.26 5.01
CA PRO A 342 11.11 3.33 4.08
C PRO A 342 9.79 2.88 4.71
N SER A 343 9.80 2.27 5.90
CA SER A 343 8.61 1.99 6.69
C SER A 343 7.94 3.24 7.29
N ILE A 344 8.65 4.38 7.30
CA ILE A 344 8.16 5.64 7.85
C ILE A 344 7.70 6.56 6.71
N LEU A 345 6.42 6.88 6.72
CA LEU A 345 5.83 8.00 6.00
C LEU A 345 5.15 8.90 7.04
N GLY A 346 5.87 9.93 7.49
CA GLY A 346 5.39 10.81 8.55
C GLY A 346 4.23 11.67 8.07
N ALA A 347 3.21 11.87 8.90
CA ALA A 347 2.11 12.79 8.66
C ALA A 347 2.17 13.93 9.69
N PHE A 348 2.10 15.18 9.24
CA PHE A 348 2.33 16.39 10.01
C PHE A 348 1.08 17.25 9.99
N ASP A 349 0.59 17.69 11.15
CA ASP A 349 -0.52 18.63 11.23
C ASP A 349 -0.03 20.05 10.84
N PRO A 350 -0.58 20.68 9.79
CA PRO A 350 -0.23 22.05 9.43
C PRO A 350 -0.80 23.11 10.39
N GLN A 351 -1.85 22.80 11.16
CA GLN A 351 -2.53 23.71 12.08
C GLN A 351 -2.03 23.56 13.54
N GLU A 352 -1.74 22.33 13.99
CA GLU A 352 -1.02 22.13 15.25
C GLU A 352 0.47 22.41 15.07
N GLN A 353 0.85 23.66 15.33
CA GLN A 353 2.23 24.17 15.35
C GLN A 353 3.16 23.45 16.38
N ASN A 354 2.83 22.28 16.93
CA ASN A 354 3.57 21.68 18.04
C ASN A 354 4.34 20.40 17.71
N VAL A 355 4.13 19.77 16.54
CA VAL A 355 4.89 18.53 16.25
C VAL A 355 6.24 18.85 15.57
N PHE A 356 6.32 19.87 14.71
CA PHE A 356 7.59 20.34 14.12
C PHE A 356 7.55 21.85 13.76
N ARG A 357 7.88 22.73 14.72
CA ARG A 357 8.10 24.20 14.52
C ARG A 357 9.36 24.54 13.71
N SER A 358 10.09 23.54 13.23
CA SER A 358 11.36 23.77 12.58
C SER A 358 11.12 24.51 11.27
N PRO A 359 11.69 25.72 11.08
CA PRO A 359 11.71 26.34 9.77
C PRO A 359 12.25 25.34 8.75
N THR A 360 11.72 25.35 7.53
CA THR A 360 12.24 24.54 6.44
C THR A 360 13.27 25.32 5.63
N ILE A 361 14.11 24.60 4.90
CA ILE A 361 14.93 25.14 3.82
C ILE A 361 14.53 24.38 2.57
N ARG A 362 14.08 25.13 1.57
CA ARG A 362 13.85 24.60 0.22
C ARG A 362 15.20 24.27 -0.40
N LYS A 363 15.42 23.00 -0.75
CA LYS A 363 16.69 22.53 -1.32
C LYS A 363 16.45 21.55 -2.45
N THR A 364 17.14 21.76 -3.56
CA THR A 364 17.28 20.78 -4.63
C THR A 364 18.37 19.78 -4.25
N VAL A 365 18.02 18.50 -4.26
CA VAL A 365 18.87 17.39 -3.83
C VAL A 365 18.86 16.28 -4.86
N TYR A 366 19.86 15.39 -4.79
CA TYR A 366 19.96 14.19 -5.61
C TYR A 366 19.80 12.97 -4.69
N VAL A 367 18.66 12.30 -4.76
CA VAL A 367 18.39 11.11 -3.94
C VAL A 367 18.80 9.87 -4.73
N ARG A 368 19.69 9.04 -4.19
CA ARG A 368 20.13 7.81 -4.87
C ARG A 368 18.92 6.90 -5.12
N GLN A 369 18.78 6.45 -6.37
CA GLN A 369 17.84 5.37 -6.71
C GLN A 369 18.53 4.01 -6.67
N ASN A 370 19.77 3.93 -7.19
CA ASN A 370 20.57 2.71 -7.19
C ASN A 370 21.47 2.65 -5.95
N LEU A 371 21.32 1.58 -5.17
CA LEU A 371 21.99 1.37 -3.90
C LEU A 371 23.26 0.53 -4.07
N PHE A 372 24.30 1.07 -4.71
CA PHE A 372 25.58 0.37 -4.82
C PHE A 372 26.38 0.45 -3.50
N PRO A 373 26.92 -0.68 -2.98
CA PRO A 373 27.73 -0.69 -1.75
C PRO A 373 29.19 -0.24 -1.97
N PRO A 374 29.92 0.12 -0.89
CA PRO A 374 29.47 0.20 0.49
C PRO A 374 29.09 1.64 0.87
N LEU A 375 27.80 1.88 1.14
CA LEU A 375 27.38 3.08 1.86
C LEU A 375 27.70 2.86 3.34
N GLN A 376 28.90 3.24 3.78
CA GLN A 376 29.19 3.39 5.22
C GLN A 376 28.53 4.68 5.71
N LEU A 377 27.22 4.60 5.96
CA LEU A 377 26.45 5.67 6.59
C LEU A 377 26.15 5.25 8.02
N SER A 378 26.37 6.17 8.97
CA SER A 378 26.10 5.95 10.39
C SER A 378 24.65 5.52 10.57
N ARG A 379 24.48 4.34 11.18
CA ARG A 379 23.16 3.80 11.49
C ARG A 379 22.68 4.43 12.79
N PHE A 380 21.66 5.26 12.66
CA PHE A 380 20.86 5.94 13.66
C PHE A 380 21.23 7.40 13.99
N PRO A 381 20.23 8.29 13.99
CA PRO A 381 20.36 9.66 14.43
C PRO A 381 20.40 9.80 15.96
N ARG A 382 21.45 10.40 16.52
CA ARG A 382 21.40 11.05 17.84
C ARG A 382 20.89 12.49 17.68
N SER A 383 20.14 13.00 18.65
CA SER A 383 19.52 14.34 18.57
C SER A 383 20.40 15.35 19.30
N THR A 384 20.95 16.32 18.57
CA THR A 384 21.62 17.47 19.19
C THR A 384 20.59 18.44 19.75
N ASN A 385 20.40 18.38 21.06
CA ASN A 385 20.27 19.54 21.92
C ASN A 385 20.52 19.08 23.36
N GLY A 386 21.64 19.52 23.92
CA GLY A 386 21.91 19.32 25.34
C GLY A 386 20.78 19.89 26.18
N ARG A 387 20.25 19.04 27.07
CA ARG A 387 19.23 19.29 28.09
C ARG A 387 17.87 19.77 27.54
N ASP A 388 16.85 18.98 27.87
CA ASP A 388 15.42 19.31 27.86
C ASP A 388 14.62 19.32 26.55
N ASP A 389 14.81 18.34 25.64
CA ASP A 389 13.78 18.09 24.60
C ASP A 389 13.56 16.60 24.32
N ILE A 390 12.69 16.00 25.13
CA ILE A 390 12.18 14.63 24.98
C ILE A 390 11.22 14.59 23.78
N ARG A 391 11.56 13.84 22.71
CA ARG A 391 10.64 13.62 21.57
C ARG A 391 9.69 12.45 21.84
N TRP A 392 8.40 12.70 21.65
CA TRP A 392 7.35 11.70 21.75
C TRP A 392 6.98 11.20 20.34
N PHE A 393 7.08 9.90 20.12
CA PHE A 393 6.57 9.26 18.90
C PHE A 393 5.20 8.66 19.18
N TRP A 394 4.18 9.17 18.50
CA TRP A 394 2.81 8.64 18.56
C TRP A 394 2.58 7.69 17.40
N PHE A 395 2.38 6.40 17.70
CA PHE A 395 1.97 5.42 16.71
C PHE A 395 0.46 5.24 16.78
N ARG A 396 -0.28 5.56 15.71
CA ARG A 396 -1.69 5.18 15.59
C ARG A 396 -1.84 3.98 14.65
N SER A 397 -1.90 2.82 15.29
CA SER A 397 -2.62 1.59 14.93
C SER A 397 -3.30 1.58 13.54
N THR A 398 -2.71 0.84 12.61
CA THR A 398 -3.46 -0.19 11.88
C THR A 398 -3.14 -1.53 12.53
N SER A 399 -4.14 -2.38 12.64
CA SER A 399 -4.22 -3.54 13.53
C SER A 399 -3.29 -4.73 13.21
N ASP A 400 -2.03 -4.51 12.83
CA ASP A 400 -1.07 -5.61 12.61
C ASP A 400 0.43 -5.24 12.71
N LEU A 401 0.81 -4.06 13.23
CA LEU A 401 2.21 -3.87 13.61
C LEU A 401 2.47 -4.56 14.95
N ARG A 402 2.92 -5.82 14.89
CA ARG A 402 3.43 -6.53 16.05
C ARG A 402 4.60 -5.72 16.58
N LEU A 403 4.42 -5.04 17.71
CA LEU A 403 5.49 -4.36 18.44
C LEU A 403 6.70 -5.30 18.67
N GLY A 404 6.47 -6.61 18.72
CA GLY A 404 7.49 -7.66 18.73
C GLY A 404 8.40 -7.70 17.49
N GLU A 405 7.95 -7.27 16.31
CA GLU A 405 8.79 -7.10 15.11
C GLU A 405 9.67 -5.85 15.21
N LEU A 406 9.18 -4.80 15.87
CA LEU A 406 9.96 -3.60 16.17
C LEU A 406 11.09 -3.92 17.17
N VAL A 407 10.77 -4.70 18.21
CA VAL A 407 11.74 -5.20 19.20
C VAL A 407 12.69 -6.22 18.57
N ALA A 408 12.19 -7.15 17.74
CA ALA A 408 13.05 -8.10 17.02
C ALA A 408 13.99 -7.41 16.03
N SER A 409 13.56 -6.32 15.38
CA SER A 409 14.40 -5.49 14.50
C SER A 409 15.47 -4.72 15.28
N ALA A 410 15.17 -4.32 16.52
CA ALA A 410 16.15 -3.69 17.41
C ALA A 410 17.15 -4.70 18.00
N VAL A 411 16.73 -5.95 18.24
CA VAL A 411 17.56 -7.02 18.85
C VAL A 411 18.36 -7.84 17.81
N SER A 412 17.97 -7.81 16.54
CA SER A 412 18.68 -8.50 15.44
C SER A 412 19.86 -7.73 14.84
N LEU A 413 20.37 -6.73 15.55
CA LEU A 413 21.54 -5.96 15.14
C LEU A 413 22.81 -6.79 15.33
N PRO A 414 23.58 -7.10 14.27
CA PRO A 414 24.92 -7.62 14.44
C PRO A 414 25.75 -6.56 15.18
N ASP A 415 26.59 -6.99 16.13
CA ASP A 415 27.54 -6.16 16.88
C ASP A 415 26.96 -5.27 18.01
N MET A 416 25.73 -5.51 18.48
CA MET A 416 25.20 -4.88 19.70
C MET A 416 24.82 -5.91 20.77
N ALA A 417 25.25 -5.69 22.01
CA ALA A 417 24.91 -6.50 23.16
C ALA A 417 23.70 -5.91 23.91
N LEU A 418 22.82 -6.78 24.41
CA LEU A 418 21.76 -6.41 25.36
C LEU A 418 22.40 -6.23 26.74
N PHE A 419 22.36 -5.01 27.28
CA PHE A 419 22.95 -4.69 28.58
C PHE A 419 21.93 -4.71 29.73
N GLY A 420 20.64 -4.51 29.45
CA GLY A 420 19.63 -4.52 30.50
C GLY A 420 18.19 -4.54 29.99
N LEU A 421 17.34 -5.26 30.71
CA LEU A 421 15.89 -5.27 30.53
C LEU A 421 15.23 -4.93 31.88
N GLY A 422 14.56 -3.78 31.95
CA GLY A 422 13.91 -3.30 33.18
C GLY A 422 12.41 -3.11 32.98
N MET A 423 11.60 -3.48 33.97
CA MET A 423 10.15 -3.23 33.96
C MET A 423 9.76 -2.40 35.19
N GLN A 424 9.19 -1.22 34.98
CA GLN A 424 8.70 -0.38 36.06
C GLN A 424 7.31 -0.85 36.53
N GLN A 425 6.96 -0.61 37.80
CA GLN A 425 5.64 -0.91 38.37
C GLN A 425 4.47 -0.23 37.63
N THR A 426 4.76 0.83 36.85
CA THR A 426 3.81 1.56 36.00
C THR A 426 3.55 0.90 34.63
N GLY A 427 4.17 -0.25 34.33
CA GLY A 427 4.00 -0.98 33.07
C GLY A 427 4.87 -0.48 31.92
N ARG A 428 5.92 0.30 32.22
CA ARG A 428 6.93 0.74 31.23
C ARG A 428 8.04 -0.31 31.11
N VAL A 429 8.45 -0.61 29.89
CA VAL A 429 9.56 -1.51 29.57
C VAL A 429 10.74 -0.70 29.06
N LEU A 430 11.90 -0.93 29.66
CA LEU A 430 13.17 -0.36 29.29
C LEU A 430 14.03 -1.45 28.67
N ILE A 431 14.50 -1.20 27.44
CA ILE A 431 15.47 -2.05 26.76
C ILE A 431 16.73 -1.22 26.56
N THR A 432 17.84 -1.67 27.14
CA THR A 432 19.16 -1.01 27.01
C THR A 432 20.09 -1.90 26.20
N TYR A 433 20.60 -1.37 25.09
CA TYR A 433 21.51 -2.07 24.18
C TYR A 433 22.69 -1.16 23.81
N GLY A 434 23.81 -1.74 23.39
CA GLY A 434 24.99 -0.97 23.04
C GLY A 434 26.10 -1.79 22.39
N ALA A 435 27.03 -1.13 21.74
CA ALA A 435 28.24 -1.77 21.18
C ALA A 435 29.33 -2.00 22.25
N SER A 436 29.29 -1.24 23.34
CA SER A 436 30.18 -1.33 24.53
C SER A 436 29.50 -0.72 25.76
N GLU A 437 30.08 -0.85 26.95
CA GLU A 437 29.52 -0.26 28.18
C GLU A 437 29.35 1.26 28.09
N ASP A 438 30.24 1.94 27.36
CA ASP A 438 30.26 3.39 27.19
C ASP A 438 29.39 3.88 26.01
N GLN A 439 28.83 2.96 25.22
CA GLN A 439 27.98 3.25 24.06
C GLN A 439 26.61 2.59 24.18
N ARG A 440 25.94 2.83 25.31
CA ARG A 440 24.59 2.34 25.59
C ARG A 440 23.52 3.32 25.13
N MET A 441 22.42 2.80 24.62
CA MET A 441 21.19 3.53 24.37
C MET A 441 20.02 2.82 25.04
N SER A 442 19.05 3.59 25.50
CA SER A 442 17.86 3.09 26.19
C SER A 442 16.61 3.43 25.40
N ILE A 443 15.83 2.41 25.04
CA ILE A 443 14.48 2.58 24.51
C ILE A 443 13.46 2.29 25.61
N HIS A 444 12.59 3.26 25.86
CA HIS A 444 11.46 3.15 26.76
C HIS A 444 10.17 2.92 25.97
N PHE A 445 9.49 1.83 26.27
CA PHE A 445 8.15 1.51 25.77
C PHE A 445 7.15 1.68 26.91
N GLY A 446 5.98 2.26 26.62
CA GLY A 446 4.93 2.38 27.62
C GLY A 446 3.57 2.72 27.04
N ILE A 447 2.58 2.80 27.92
CA ILE A 447 1.23 3.27 27.61
C ILE A 447 0.99 4.55 28.42
N HIS A 448 0.59 5.62 27.73
CA HIS A 448 0.17 6.89 28.34
C HIS A 448 -1.18 7.26 27.73
N ASP A 449 -2.19 7.53 28.57
CA ASP A 449 -3.58 7.80 28.15
C ASP A 449 -4.15 6.80 27.11
N ASN A 450 -4.01 5.50 27.38
CA ASN A 450 -4.43 4.41 26.49
C ASN A 450 -3.77 4.41 25.09
N ARG A 451 -2.68 5.16 24.89
CA ARG A 451 -1.90 5.16 23.65
C ARG A 451 -0.50 4.60 23.90
N PRO A 452 -0.01 3.69 23.05
CA PRO A 452 1.38 3.23 23.13
C PRO A 452 2.32 4.37 22.74
N PHE A 453 3.43 4.50 23.45
CA PHE A 453 4.51 5.44 23.14
C PHE A 453 5.88 4.74 23.16
N CYS A 454 6.82 5.31 22.42
CA CYS A 454 8.24 4.95 22.43
C CYS A 454 9.06 6.22 22.67
N ARG A 455 10.04 6.15 23.59
CA ARG A 455 10.99 7.23 23.89
C ARG A 455 12.42 6.67 23.80
N LEU A 456 13.29 7.35 23.06
CA LEU A 456 14.74 7.16 23.14
C LEU A 456 15.32 8.11 24.19
N GLY A 457 16.26 7.62 25.00
CA GLY A 457 17.01 8.42 25.98
C GLY A 457 18.47 7.99 26.06
N ASP A 458 19.33 8.94 26.42
CA ASP A 458 20.73 8.68 26.80
C ASP A 458 20.78 8.12 28.24
N PHE A 459 21.82 7.35 28.56
CA PHE A 459 21.95 6.66 29.85
C PHE A 459 21.98 7.59 31.07
N ASP A 460 22.47 8.82 30.90
CA ASP A 460 22.66 9.78 31.99
C ASP A 460 21.35 10.32 32.60
N ASP A 461 20.22 10.17 31.90
CA ASP A 461 18.87 10.54 32.41
C ASP A 461 18.34 9.57 33.50
N VAL A 462 19.11 8.52 33.86
CA VAL A 462 18.71 7.49 34.84
C VAL A 462 19.76 7.31 35.95
N THR A 463 20.44 8.39 36.35
CA THR A 463 21.41 8.36 37.47
C THR A 463 20.81 8.67 38.84
N GLU A 464 19.48 8.54 39.01
CA GLU A 464 18.91 8.31 40.34
C GLU A 464 18.48 6.84 40.47
N ASP A 465 19.34 6.08 41.16
CA ASP A 465 19.04 4.82 41.87
C ASP A 465 18.85 3.51 41.07
N ILE A 466 19.83 3.12 40.25
CA ILE A 466 20.05 1.69 39.90
C ILE A 466 20.78 0.96 41.05
N SER A 467 21.57 1.68 41.86
CA SER A 467 22.33 1.10 42.98
C SER A 467 21.44 0.52 44.10
N SER A 468 20.19 1.01 44.24
CA SER A 468 19.25 0.49 45.24
C SER A 468 18.50 -0.78 44.80
N TRP A 469 18.66 -1.22 43.55
CA TRP A 469 17.94 -2.38 43.01
C TRP A 469 18.63 -3.73 43.25
N ILE A 470 19.90 -3.73 43.65
CA ILE A 470 20.68 -4.97 43.82
C ILE A 470 20.48 -5.60 45.22
N GLU A 471 20.01 -4.87 46.24
CA GLU A 471 19.91 -5.40 47.61
C GLU A 471 18.54 -5.94 48.03
N SER A 472 17.47 -5.77 47.26
CA SER A 472 16.18 -6.41 47.56
C SER A 472 15.98 -7.70 46.74
N GLY A 473 16.88 -8.66 46.94
CA GLY A 473 16.77 -10.00 46.38
C GLY A 473 15.56 -10.76 46.93
N LEU A 474 14.81 -11.38 46.01
CA LEU A 474 14.18 -12.70 46.15
C LEU A 474 13.51 -13.00 47.51
N GLY A 475 12.23 -12.63 47.64
CA GLY A 475 11.35 -13.12 48.71
C GLY A 475 9.97 -13.48 48.18
N MET A 476 9.80 -14.71 47.70
CA MET A 476 8.49 -15.34 47.53
C MET A 476 7.84 -15.58 48.90
N ASN A 477 6.51 -15.53 48.93
CA ASN A 477 5.56 -15.89 50.01
C ASN A 477 5.16 -14.72 50.95
N ASP A 478 3.92 -14.23 50.83
CA ASP A 478 2.82 -14.79 51.63
C ASP A 478 1.45 -14.15 51.30
N HIS A 479 0.42 -15.00 51.25
CA HIS A 479 -0.98 -14.59 51.21
C HIS A 479 -1.42 -14.03 52.56
N ARG A 480 -2.14 -12.88 52.59
CA ARG A 480 -3.27 -12.65 53.51
C ARG A 480 -4.12 -11.42 53.14
N PRO A 481 -5.45 -11.44 53.39
CA PRO A 481 -6.38 -10.41 52.94
C PRO A 481 -6.47 -9.23 53.91
N ILE A 482 -6.54 -8.01 53.38
CA ILE A 482 -6.70 -6.79 54.18
C ILE A 482 -8.15 -6.67 54.66
N ARG A 483 -8.29 -6.61 55.99
CA ARG A 483 -9.52 -6.49 56.78
C ARG A 483 -9.95 -5.02 56.83
N LYS A 484 -11.24 -4.74 56.59
CA LYS A 484 -11.87 -3.42 56.82
C LYS A 484 -11.92 -3.05 58.31
N ARG A 485 -11.55 -1.81 58.63
CA ARG A 485 -12.07 -0.92 59.71
C ARG A 485 -11.92 0.50 59.13
N GLY A 486 -12.91 1.39 59.01
CA GLY A 486 -14.17 1.58 59.72
C GLY A 486 -14.12 2.99 60.32
N GLY A 487 -14.89 3.94 59.77
CA GLY A 487 -15.11 5.25 60.41
C GLY A 487 -15.36 6.43 59.46
N ALA A 488 -16.60 6.57 58.96
CA ALA A 488 -17.27 7.87 58.82
C ALA A 488 -18.74 7.63 58.38
N THR A 489 -19.66 8.23 59.12
CA THR A 489 -21.11 8.10 59.06
C THR A 489 -21.77 9.08 58.09
N ALA A 490 -22.83 8.59 57.40
CA ALA A 490 -24.05 9.27 56.91
C ALA A 490 -23.89 10.33 55.78
N ASN A 491 -24.75 10.46 54.75
CA ASN A 491 -26.14 10.02 54.54
C ASN A 491 -26.57 10.18 53.04
N ARG A 492 -27.53 9.33 52.59
CA ARG A 492 -28.56 9.48 51.51
C ARG A 492 -28.13 9.60 50.03
N ALA A 493 -28.40 8.59 49.18
CA ALA A 493 -29.62 8.35 48.34
C ALA A 493 -29.60 9.19 47.03
N ALA A 494 -29.88 8.72 45.80
CA ALA A 494 -30.33 7.46 45.20
C ALA A 494 -30.08 7.51 43.67
N HIS A 495 -30.18 6.36 42.99
CA HIS A 495 -30.29 6.11 41.54
C HIS A 495 -29.03 6.03 40.65
N GLY A 496 -28.85 4.84 40.04
CA GLY A 496 -27.97 4.57 38.89
C GLY A 496 -27.51 3.10 38.83
N GLU A 497 -28.00 2.34 37.86
CA GLU A 497 -27.71 0.91 37.57
C GLU A 497 -26.22 0.57 37.31
N PRO A 498 -25.81 -0.72 37.37
CA PRO A 498 -24.41 -1.11 37.48
C PRO A 498 -23.75 -1.27 36.11
N ALA A 499 -22.81 -0.37 35.79
CA ALA A 499 -21.81 -0.60 34.74
C ALA A 499 -20.47 -0.98 35.36
N THR A 500 -19.71 -1.82 34.65
CA THR A 500 -18.27 -2.06 34.80
C THR A 500 -17.77 -2.83 36.02
N PHE A 501 -17.79 -4.17 35.93
CA PHE A 501 -16.78 -5.02 36.58
C PHE A 501 -16.20 -6.14 35.70
N MET A 502 -16.63 -6.31 34.44
CA MET A 502 -16.10 -7.34 33.53
C MET A 502 -14.97 -6.89 32.58
N THR A 503 -14.69 -5.60 32.45
CA THR A 503 -13.67 -5.11 31.49
C THR A 503 -12.24 -5.13 32.02
N ALA A 504 -12.01 -5.07 33.34
CA ALA A 504 -10.66 -5.02 33.90
C ALA A 504 -9.90 -6.37 33.81
N ARG A 505 -10.60 -7.50 33.99
CA ARG A 505 -9.98 -8.85 33.94
C ARG A 505 -9.58 -9.27 32.53
N ALA A 506 -10.40 -8.97 31.52
CA ALA A 506 -10.09 -9.29 30.12
C ALA A 506 -8.87 -8.49 29.60
N SER A 507 -8.75 -7.23 30.03
CA SER A 507 -7.60 -6.38 29.72
C SER A 507 -6.32 -6.87 30.39
N GLN A 508 -6.37 -7.29 31.65
CA GLN A 508 -5.20 -7.84 32.35
C GLN A 508 -4.71 -9.17 31.77
N VAL A 509 -5.61 -10.02 31.28
CA VAL A 509 -5.23 -11.29 30.62
C VAL A 509 -4.58 -11.04 29.25
N LYS A 510 -5.09 -10.09 28.46
CA LYS A 510 -4.47 -9.69 27.18
C LYS A 510 -3.11 -9.03 27.38
N ILE A 511 -2.98 -8.18 28.40
CA ILE A 511 -1.71 -7.55 28.79
C ILE A 511 -0.69 -8.61 29.21
N ARG A 512 -1.06 -9.58 30.06
CA ARG A 512 -0.16 -10.68 30.45
C ARG A 512 0.25 -11.58 29.29
N SER A 513 -0.67 -11.91 28.39
CA SER A 513 -0.37 -12.68 27.17
C SER A 513 0.59 -11.93 26.25
N PHE A 514 0.40 -10.62 26.07
CA PHE A 514 1.26 -9.74 25.29
C PHE A 514 2.70 -9.69 25.84
N TRP A 515 2.84 -9.60 27.17
CA TRP A 515 4.14 -9.58 27.83
C TRP A 515 4.87 -10.92 27.81
N CYS A 516 4.16 -12.04 27.96
CA CYS A 516 4.77 -13.37 27.82
C CYS A 516 5.34 -13.59 26.42
N THR A 517 4.68 -13.08 25.36
CA THR A 517 5.17 -13.17 23.99
C THR A 517 6.44 -12.34 23.77
N ILE A 518 6.51 -11.12 24.32
CA ILE A 518 7.71 -10.26 24.22
C ILE A 518 8.89 -10.89 24.97
N ILE A 519 8.68 -11.39 26.19
CA ILE A 519 9.74 -12.03 26.99
C ILE A 519 10.23 -13.32 26.32
N THR A 520 9.32 -14.13 25.77
CA THR A 520 9.69 -15.37 25.07
C THR A 520 10.44 -15.10 23.76
N LEU A 521 10.10 -14.02 23.04
CA LEU A 521 10.85 -13.60 21.86
C LEU A 521 12.26 -13.15 22.24
N CYS A 522 12.40 -12.31 23.28
CA CYS A 522 13.69 -11.81 23.74
C CYS A 522 14.61 -12.94 24.20
N LEU A 523 14.08 -13.94 24.92
CA LEU A 523 14.84 -15.10 25.39
C LEU A 523 15.27 -16.05 24.25
N LYS A 524 14.47 -16.18 23.18
CA LYS A 524 14.83 -17.03 22.02
C LYS A 524 15.89 -16.43 21.10
N THR A 525 16.05 -15.11 21.09
CA THR A 525 17.05 -14.42 20.24
C THR A 525 18.43 -14.33 20.87
N VAL A 526 18.56 -14.55 22.19
CA VAL A 526 19.83 -14.39 22.92
C VAL A 526 20.55 -15.74 23.15
N GLY A 527 19.89 -16.87 22.90
CA GLY A 527 20.42 -18.22 23.16
C GLY A 527 20.04 -18.72 24.55
#